data_AF-A0A380P710-F1
#
_entry.id   AF-A0A380P710-F1
#
_cell.length_a   1.000
_cell.length_b   1.000
_cell.length_c   1.000
_cell.angle_alpha   90.00
_cell.angle_beta   90.00
_cell.angle_gamma   90.00
#
_symmetry.space_group_name_H-M   'P 1'
#
loop_
_entity.id
_entity.type
_entity.pdbx_description
1 polymer ?
#
loop_
_entity_poly.entity_id
_entity_poly.type
_entity_poly.pdbx_seq_one_letter_code
_entity_poly.pdbx_strand_id
1 'polypeptide(L)' 'MDNYDEITESMSDANASALRTFLTRSLTNWMDAHEVYTRRIAVDRFMLIGYDAGLEQAEADRFSI' A
#
# COMPACT_ATOMS: atom_id res chain seq x y z
N MET A 1 -2.83 0.37 6.80
CA MET A 1 -3.74 -0.38 5.92
C MET A 1 -4.88 -0.81 6.79
N ASP A 2 -6.10 -0.42 6.45
CA ASP A 2 -7.23 -0.66 7.35
C ASP A 2 -7.54 -2.15 7.44
N ASN A 3 -7.79 -2.62 8.66
CA ASN A 3 -8.18 -4.00 8.98
C ASN A 3 -7.18 -5.10 8.51
N TYR A 4 -5.93 -4.74 8.21
CA TYR A 4 -4.92 -5.71 7.75
C TYR A 4 -4.71 -6.84 8.76
N ASP A 5 -4.51 -6.49 10.03
CA ASP A 5 -4.26 -7.47 11.09
C ASP A 5 -5.43 -8.43 11.27
N GLU A 6 -6.67 -7.92 11.28
CA GLU A 6 -7.90 -8.71 11.41
C GLU A 6 -8.08 -9.73 10.27
N ILE A 7 -7.81 -9.31 9.03
CA ILE A 7 -7.93 -10.21 7.86
C ILE A 7 -6.83 -11.29 7.91
N THR A 8 -5.61 -10.93 8.30
CA THR A 8 -4.48 -11.87 8.30
C THR A 8 -4.48 -12.85 9.48
N GLU A 9 -5.17 -12.56 10.58
CA GLU A 9 -5.24 -13.41 11.78
C GLU A 9 -5.84 -14.79 11.49
N SER A 10 -6.82 -14.86 10.59
CA SER A 10 -7.50 -16.12 10.21
C SER A 10 -6.81 -16.87 9.06
N MET A 11 -5.78 -16.28 8.45
CA MET A 11 -5.09 -16.83 7.29
C MET A 11 -3.93 -17.76 7.67
N SER A 12 -3.61 -18.71 6.79
CA SER A 12 -2.33 -19.42 6.87
C SER A 12 -1.16 -18.47 6.58
N ASP A 13 0.01 -18.74 7.17
CA ASP A 13 1.24 -17.95 6.93
C ASP A 13 1.56 -17.77 5.43
N ALA A 14 1.31 -18.80 4.62
CA ALA A 14 1.49 -18.76 3.18
C ALA A 14 0.53 -17.77 2.50
N ASN A 15 -0.75 -17.77 2.89
CA ASN A 15 -1.75 -16.87 2.33
C ASN A 15 -1.54 -15.42 2.79
N ALA A 16 -1.20 -15.22 4.07
CA ALA A 16 -0.85 -13.90 4.61
C ALA A 16 0.40 -13.33 3.90
N SER A 17 1.38 -14.18 3.59
CA SER A 17 2.58 -13.81 2.82
C SER A 17 2.28 -13.42 1.38
N ALA A 18 1.41 -14.19 0.71
CA ALA A 18 0.96 -13.89 -0.65
C ALA A 18 0.20 -12.57 -0.72
N LEU A 19 -0.75 -12.36 0.19
CA LEU A 19 -1.53 -11.12 0.30
C LEU A 19 -0.62 -9.91 0.54
N ARG A 20 0.32 -10.02 1.48
CA ARG A 20 1.31 -8.97 1.74
C ARG A 20 2.13 -8.61 0.50
N THR A 21 2.55 -9.62 -0.28
CA THR A 21 3.34 -9.42 -1.50
C THR A 21 2.52 -8.73 -2.57
N PHE A 22 1.27 -9.16 -2.76
CA PHE A 22 0.33 -8.53 -3.68
C PHE A 22 0.12 -7.06 -3.33
N LEU A 23 -0.25 -6.78 -2.08
CA LEU A 23 -0.49 -5.41 -1.59
C LEU A 23 0.74 -4.53 -1.76
N THR A 24 1.93 -5.02 -1.40
CA THR A 24 3.18 -4.26 -1.56
C THR A 24 3.41 -3.92 -3.03
N ARG A 25 3.21 -4.86 -3.95
CA ARG A 25 3.40 -4.64 -5.39
C ARG A 25 2.39 -3.65 -5.95
N SER A 26 1.11 -3.84 -5.65
CA SER A 26 0.07 -2.97 -6.17
C SER A 26 0.23 -1.54 -5.66
N LEU A 27 0.60 -1.37 -4.39
CA LEU A 27 0.90 -0.08 -3.77
C LEU A 27 2.15 0.57 -4.41
N THR A 28 3.25 -0.17 -4.58
CA THR A 28 4.46 0.36 -5.25
C THR A 28 4.20 0.74 -6.70
N ASN A 29 3.50 -0.08 -7.47
CA ASN A 29 3.20 0.20 -8.88
C ASN A 29 2.36 1.47 -9.04
N TRP A 30 1.35 1.64 -8.17
CA TRP A 30 0.52 2.83 -8.18
C TRP A 30 1.34 4.07 -7.79
N MET A 31 2.20 3.97 -6.79
CA MET A 31 3.03 5.10 -6.32
C MET A 31 4.08 5.53 -7.34
N ASP A 32 4.68 4.59 -8.07
CA ASP A 32 5.58 4.87 -9.18
C ASP A 32 4.87 5.64 -10.31
N ALA A 33 3.58 5.36 -10.56
CA ALA A 33 2.79 6.05 -11.58
C ALA A 33 2.48 7.52 -11.22
N HIS A 34 2.48 7.86 -9.93
CA HIS A 34 2.15 9.20 -9.41
C HIS A 34 3.37 10.00 -8.93
N GLU A 35 4.61 9.55 -9.25
CA GLU A 35 5.87 10.15 -8.80
C GLU A 35 5.96 10.29 -7.26
N VAL A 36 5.36 9.34 -6.52
CA VAL A 36 5.34 9.31 -5.06
C VAL A 36 6.42 8.34 -4.55
N TYR A 37 7.40 8.86 -3.82
CA TYR A 37 8.34 8.02 -3.10
C TYR A 37 7.64 7.29 -1.95
N THR A 38 7.94 6.00 -1.83
CA THR A 38 7.29 5.12 -0.87
C THR A 38 8.30 4.32 -0.08
N ARG A 39 8.14 4.34 1.24
CA ARG A 39 8.94 3.52 2.17
C ARG A 39 8.04 2.78 3.14
N ARG A 40 8.20 1.47 3.21
CA ARG A 40 7.57 0.66 4.24
C ARG A 40 8.22 0.91 5.60
N ILE A 41 7.41 1.15 6.63
CA ILE A 41 7.87 1.39 8.01
C ILE A 41 7.36 0.35 9.00
N ALA A 42 6.25 -0.34 8.70
CA ALA A 42 5.77 -1.49 9.46
C ALA A 42 5.07 -2.51 8.54
N VAL A 43 4.47 -3.55 9.13
CA VAL A 43 3.83 -4.60 8.35
C VAL A 43 2.68 -4.06 7.50
N ASP A 44 1.89 -3.18 8.09
CA ASP A 44 0.65 -2.58 7.60
C ASP A 44 0.78 -1.07 7.32
N ARG A 45 1.99 -0.50 7.49
CA ARG A 45 2.23 0.96 7.47
C ARG A 45 3.30 1.36 6.47
N PHE A 46 2.95 2.36 5.66
CA PHE A 46 3.79 2.95 4.62
C PHE A 46 3.90 4.45 4.83
N MET A 47 5.08 4.99 4.55
CA MET A 47 5.35 6.43 4.48
C MET A 47 5.43 6.83 3.01
N LEU A 48 4.70 7.88 2.67
CA LEU A 48 4.60 8.44 1.32
C LEU A 48 5.19 9.85 1.31
N ILE A 49 6.00 10.14 0.30
CA ILE A 49 6.58 11.46 0.08
C ILE A 49 6.45 11.77 -1.41
N GLY A 50 5.65 12.77 -1.75
CA GLY A 50 5.43 13.19 -3.12
C GLY A 50 5.19 14.69 -3.20
N TYR A 51 5.11 15.20 -4.43
CA TYR A 51 4.67 16.58 -4.66
C TYR A 51 3.16 16.70 -4.44
N ASP A 52 2.73 17.88 -4.00
CA ASP A 52 1.32 18.19 -3.67
C ASP A 52 0.36 17.80 -4.79
N ALA A 53 0.66 18.17 -6.04
CA ALA A 53 -0.14 17.80 -7.21
C ALA A 53 -0.21 16.28 -7.49
N GLY A 54 0.82 15.53 -7.11
CA GLY A 54 0.82 14.06 -7.20
C GLY A 54 -0.03 13.44 -6.09
N LEU A 55 0.03 14.02 -4.88
CA LEU A 55 -0.78 13.60 -3.73
C LEU A 55 -2.28 13.89 -3.93
N GLU A 56 -2.64 15.03 -4.52
CA GLU A 56 -4.04 15.35 -4.84
C GLU A 56 -4.64 14.38 -5.86
N GLN A 57 -3.88 14.01 -6.89
CA GLN A 57 -4.31 13.00 -7.88
C GLN A 57 -4.47 11.63 -7.21
N ALA A 58 -3.52 11.29 -6.34
CA ALA A 58 -3.52 10.08 -5.53
C ALA A 58 -4.77 9.97 -4.63
N GLU A 59 -5.13 11.05 -3.94
CA GLU A 59 -6.32 11.13 -3.10
C GLU A 59 -7.62 11.10 -3.91
N ALA A 60 -7.65 11.76 -5.07
CA ALA A 60 -8.82 11.76 -5.96
C ALA A 60 -9.14 10.37 -6.52
N ASP A 61 -8.11 9.57 -6.81
CA ASP A 61 -8.25 8.16 -7.20
C ASP A 61 -8.55 7.25 -5.99
N ARG A 62 -8.62 7.79 -4.77
CA ARG A 62 -8.82 7.06 -3.51
C ARG A 62 -7.83 5.92 -3.29
N PHE A 63 -6.61 6.06 -3.81
CA PHE A 63 -5.65 4.96 -3.80
C PHE A 63 -6.26 3.69 -4.40
N SER A 64 -6.90 3.78 -5.58
CA SER A 64 -7.48 2.61 -6.23
C SER A 64 -6.34 1.63 -6.60
N ILE A 65 -6.29 0.52 -5.88
CA ILE A 65 -5.26 -0.52 -5.93
C ILE A 65 -5.92 -1.86 -6.27
#